data_AF-A0A533XQB6-F1
#
_entry.id   AF-A0A533XQB6-F1
#
_cell.length_a   1.000
_cell.length_b   1.000
_cell.length_c   1.000
_cell.angle_alpha   90.00
_cell.angle_beta   90.00
_cell.angle_gamma   90.00
#
_symmetry.space_group_name_H-M   'P 1'
#
loop_
_entity.id
_entity.type
_entity.pdbx_description
1 polymer ?
#
loop_
_entity_poly.entity_id
_entity_poly.type
_entity_poly.pdbx_seq_one_letter_code
_entity_poly.pdbx_strand_id
1 'polypeptide(L)'
;MDTHIPEHHPLRQLFGSLAEKVFVEKLGWSDFKVTEYVSTLLVDFTRSDQLYRIKNSRGDSVEAVAELLYESEVTQEAGSFAREREVHRHIGDFTLFMAGLFPEYLKRIKTAGLIYHKDFLIDYIKTGKRSYGMVAEFGDGPEAADPQSSPPLFRKLAENFELCVLGLGFIRGDLERLQDRRYQQARRLLN
;
A
#
# COMPACT_ATOMS: atom_id res chain seq x y z
N MET A 1 12.12 18.23 -2.97
CA MET A 1 12.51 18.44 -1.56
C MET A 1 12.15 17.17 -0.82
N ASP A 2 13.15 16.38 -0.43
CA ASP A 2 12.96 15.14 0.33
C ASP A 2 12.40 15.47 1.71
N THR A 3 11.09 15.34 1.84
CA THR A 3 10.35 15.51 3.09
C THR A 3 10.08 14.13 3.69
N HIS A 4 11.15 13.37 3.90
CA HIS A 4 11.07 12.11 4.62
C HIS A 4 10.46 12.36 6.01
N ILE A 5 9.41 11.62 6.37
CA ILE A 5 8.81 11.71 7.70
C ILE A 5 9.86 11.19 8.69
N PRO A 6 10.35 12.00 9.66
CA PRO A 6 11.43 11.60 10.56
C PRO A 6 11.09 10.33 11.34
N GLU A 7 12.10 9.54 11.71
CA GLU A 7 11.91 8.28 12.47
C GLU A 7 11.12 8.47 13.78
N HIS A 8 11.29 9.61 14.44
CA HIS A 8 10.57 9.94 15.68
C HIS A 8 9.25 10.68 15.44
N HIS A 9 8.72 10.69 14.22
CA HIS A 9 7.47 11.37 13.93
C HIS A 9 6.27 10.65 14.60
N PRO A 10 5.34 11.38 15.24
CA PRO A 10 4.19 10.79 15.94
C PRO A 10 3.33 9.86 15.07
N LEU A 11 3.28 10.09 13.75
CA LEU A 11 2.57 9.19 12.82
C LEU A 11 3.23 7.81 12.71
N ARG A 12 4.57 7.73 12.72
CA ARG A 12 5.27 6.44 12.70
C ARG A 12 4.97 5.64 13.97
N GLN A 13 4.99 6.31 15.12
CA GLN A 13 4.61 5.68 16.39
C GLN A 13 3.15 5.22 16.36
N LEU A 14 2.23 6.08 15.90
CA LEU A 14 0.81 5.74 15.80
C LEU A 14 0.57 4.51 14.93
N PHE A 15 1.06 4.51 13.69
CA PHE A 15 0.85 3.40 12.77
C PHE A 15 1.61 2.14 13.20
N GLY A 16 2.79 2.29 13.80
CA GLY A 16 3.54 1.18 14.38
C GLY A 16 2.76 0.47 15.49
N SER A 17 2.25 1.24 16.48
CA SER A 17 1.44 0.67 17.56
C SER A 17 0.12 0.07 17.08
N LEU A 18 -0.53 0.67 16.07
CA LEU A 18 -1.75 0.11 15.49
C LEU A 18 -1.47 -1.20 14.73
N ALA A 19 -0.41 -1.22 13.92
CA ALA A 19 -0.02 -2.41 13.18
C ALA A 19 0.37 -3.54 14.14
N GLU A 20 1.22 -3.27 15.13
CA GLU A 20 1.61 -4.27 16.14
C GLU A 20 0.39 -4.85 16.85
N LYS A 21 -0.49 -4.00 17.40
CA LYS A 21 -1.73 -4.43 18.05
C LYS A 21 -2.58 -5.31 17.15
N VAL A 22 -2.74 -4.94 15.87
CA VAL A 22 -3.60 -5.70 14.96
C VAL A 22 -2.96 -7.02 14.53
N PHE A 23 -1.72 -6.99 14.05
CA PHE A 23 -1.05 -8.17 13.51
C PHE A 23 -0.70 -9.17 14.61
N VAL A 24 -0.20 -8.71 15.76
CA VAL A 24 0.17 -9.57 16.88
C VAL A 24 -1.06 -10.01 17.66
N GLU A 25 -1.87 -9.07 18.17
CA GLU A 25 -2.92 -9.42 19.15
C GLU A 25 -4.22 -9.89 18.48
N LYS A 26 -4.66 -9.27 17.39
CA LYS A 26 -5.95 -9.61 16.76
C LYS A 26 -5.85 -10.74 15.73
N LEU A 27 -4.80 -10.71 14.90
CA LEU A 27 -4.60 -11.69 13.83
C LEU A 27 -3.76 -12.89 14.28
N GLY A 28 -3.04 -12.79 15.40
CA GLY A 28 -2.13 -13.85 15.86
C GLY A 28 -0.96 -14.10 14.90
N TRP A 29 -0.62 -13.11 14.06
CA TRP A 29 0.42 -13.19 13.05
C TRP A 29 1.57 -12.23 13.37
N SER A 30 2.49 -12.71 14.20
CA SER A 30 3.62 -11.92 14.71
C SER A 30 4.82 -11.89 13.77
N ASP A 31 4.63 -11.50 12.51
CA ASP A 31 5.74 -11.22 11.59
C ASP A 31 6.18 -9.76 11.69
N PHE A 32 7.30 -9.53 12.37
CA PHE A 32 7.84 -8.19 12.59
C PHE A 32 8.13 -7.44 11.28
N LYS A 33 8.68 -8.13 10.26
CA LYS A 33 9.03 -7.48 8.99
C LYS A 33 7.79 -7.03 8.23
N VAL A 34 6.73 -7.84 8.23
CA VAL A 34 5.45 -7.44 7.61
C VAL A 34 4.82 -6.28 8.38
N THR A 35 4.82 -6.35 9.72
CA THR A 35 4.25 -5.30 10.57
C THR A 35 4.95 -3.96 10.36
N GLU A 36 6.29 -3.96 10.34
CA GLU A 36 7.12 -2.79 10.06
C GLU A 36 6.86 -2.23 8.65
N TYR A 37 6.77 -3.12 7.66
CA TYR A 37 6.48 -2.73 6.29
C TYR A 37 5.11 -2.07 6.14
N VAL A 38 4.06 -2.68 6.69
CA VAL A 38 2.69 -2.13 6.65
C VAL A 38 2.60 -0.81 7.40
N SER A 39 3.27 -0.68 8.54
CA SER A 39 3.36 0.60 9.27
C SER A 39 4.01 1.69 8.42
N THR A 40 5.13 1.37 7.76
CA THR A 40 5.85 2.31 6.88
C THR A 40 5.01 2.68 5.66
N LEU A 41 4.34 1.72 5.03
CA LEU A 41 3.39 1.93 3.94
C LEU A 41 2.30 2.95 4.32
N LEU A 42 1.70 2.79 5.51
CA LEU A 42 0.67 3.70 6.01
C LEU A 42 1.21 5.12 6.20
N VAL A 43 2.44 5.25 6.70
CA VAL A 43 3.13 6.54 6.86
C VAL A 43 3.36 7.19 5.49
N ASP A 44 3.91 6.44 4.53
CA ASP A 44 4.25 6.94 3.20
C ASP A 44 3.00 7.47 2.47
N PHE A 45 1.89 6.74 2.53
CA PHE A 45 0.65 7.11 1.84
C PHE A 45 -0.19 8.16 2.57
N THR A 46 0.24 8.67 3.72
CA THR A 46 -0.28 9.95 4.23
C THR A 46 0.07 11.12 3.32
N ARG A 47 1.08 10.96 2.46
CA ARG A 47 1.53 11.97 1.52
C ARG A 47 0.98 11.70 0.13
N SER A 48 0.26 12.66 -0.43
CA SER A 48 -0.31 12.53 -1.78
C SER A 48 0.76 12.33 -2.85
N ASP A 49 1.97 12.87 -2.69
CA ASP A 49 3.07 12.67 -3.65
C ASP A 49 3.54 11.21 -3.73
N GLN A 50 3.41 10.44 -2.65
CA GLN A 50 3.75 9.01 -2.65
C GLN A 50 2.69 8.17 -3.36
N LEU A 51 1.41 8.58 -3.30
CA LEU A 51 0.34 7.93 -4.05
C LEU A 51 0.54 8.08 -5.56
N TYR A 52 1.02 9.25 -6.00
CA TYR A 52 1.19 9.63 -7.41
C TYR A 52 2.65 9.60 -7.89
N ARG A 53 3.50 8.76 -7.26
CA ARG A 53 4.95 8.78 -7.50
C ARG A 53 5.36 8.26 -8.88
N ILE A 54 4.58 7.33 -9.46
CA ILE A 54 4.88 6.77 -10.78
C ILE A 54 4.39 7.74 -11.85
N LYS A 55 5.31 8.11 -12.74
CA LYS A 55 5.04 8.95 -13.90
C LYS A 55 5.18 8.11 -15.16
N ASN A 56 4.31 8.37 -16.13
CA ASN A 56 4.39 7.76 -17.45
C ASN A 56 5.51 8.40 -18.29
N SER A 57 5.72 7.88 -19.51
CA SER A 57 6.69 8.40 -20.48
C SER A 57 6.48 9.86 -20.91
N ARG A 58 5.29 10.44 -20.68
CA ARG A 58 4.98 11.86 -20.92
C ARG A 58 5.21 12.75 -19.69
N GLY A 59 5.53 12.16 -18.54
CA GLY A 59 5.76 12.87 -17.27
C GLY A 59 4.49 13.09 -16.44
N ASP A 60 3.33 12.58 -16.87
CA ASP A 60 2.08 12.68 -16.10
C ASP A 60 2.07 11.63 -14.98
N SER A 61 1.56 12.01 -13.81
CA SER A 61 1.32 11.08 -12.71
C SER A 61 0.25 10.06 -13.07
N VAL A 62 0.52 8.80 -12.75
CA VAL A 62 -0.37 7.68 -13.01
C VAL A 62 -1.23 7.41 -11.78
N GLU A 63 -2.55 7.46 -11.96
CA GLU A 63 -3.51 7.33 -10.85
C GLU A 63 -4.21 5.97 -10.82
N ALA A 64 -4.41 5.37 -11.99
CA ALA A 64 -5.12 4.11 -12.14
C ALA A 64 -4.17 2.91 -12.14
N VAL A 65 -4.58 1.82 -11.49
CA VAL A 65 -3.82 0.56 -11.47
C VAL A 65 -3.64 -0.01 -12.88
N ALA A 66 -4.66 0.13 -13.75
CA ALA A 66 -4.57 -0.28 -15.15
C ALA A 66 -3.43 0.44 -15.90
N GLU A 67 -3.18 1.70 -15.60
CA GLU A 67 -2.09 2.47 -16.21
C GLU A 67 -0.74 2.12 -15.60
N LEU A 68 -0.69 1.84 -14.29
CA LEU A 68 0.54 1.36 -13.64
C LEU A 68 0.99 0.01 -14.23
N LEU A 69 0.03 -0.88 -14.51
CA LEU A 69 0.30 -2.15 -15.17
C LEU A 69 0.85 -1.94 -16.59
N TYR A 70 0.26 -1.02 -17.36
CA TYR A 70 0.80 -0.65 -18.67
C TYR A 70 2.24 -0.13 -18.58
N GLU A 71 2.54 0.74 -17.60
CA GLU A 71 3.89 1.25 -17.39
C GLU A 71 4.89 0.16 -16.99
N SER A 72 4.46 -0.88 -16.25
CA SER A 72 5.32 -2.03 -15.96
C SER A 72 5.71 -2.81 -17.22
N GLU A 73 4.78 -3.01 -18.17
CA GLU A 73 5.05 -3.68 -19.44
C GLU A 73 6.03 -2.87 -20.31
N VAL A 74 5.83 -1.54 -20.41
CA VAL A 74 6.73 -0.64 -21.15
C VAL A 74 8.15 -0.68 -20.57
N THR A 75 8.27 -0.71 -19.24
CA THR A 75 9.57 -0.76 -18.57
C THR A 75 10.28 -2.09 -18.79
N GLN A 76 9.51 -3.19 -18.77
CA GLN A 76 10.01 -4.53 -19.07
C GLN A 76 10.59 -4.60 -20.49
N GLU A 77 9.87 -4.06 -21.48
CA GLU A 77 10.34 -3.97 -22.87
C GLU A 77 11.61 -3.13 -23.02
N ALA A 78 11.77 -2.10 -22.19
CA ALA A 78 12.95 -1.26 -22.16
C ALA A 78 14.16 -1.91 -21.44
N GLY A 79 14.01 -3.11 -20.87
CA GLY A 79 15.08 -3.85 -20.19
C GLY A 79 15.53 -3.23 -18.86
N SER A 80 14.68 -2.44 -18.20
CA SER A 80 15.01 -1.78 -16.93
C SER A 80 14.41 -2.51 -15.73
N PHE A 81 15.05 -3.61 -15.31
CA PHE A 81 14.54 -4.46 -14.22
C PHE A 81 14.35 -3.72 -12.89
N ALA A 82 15.24 -2.78 -12.56
CA ALA A 82 15.12 -1.98 -11.35
C ALA A 82 13.86 -1.10 -11.35
N ARG A 83 13.51 -0.51 -12.50
CA ARG A 83 12.33 0.33 -12.66
C ARG A 83 11.06 -0.53 -12.69
N GLU A 84 11.09 -1.67 -13.35
CA GLU A 84 9.96 -2.61 -13.41
C GLU A 84 9.59 -3.08 -11.99
N ARG A 85 10.61 -3.42 -11.21
CA ARG A 85 10.47 -3.79 -9.81
C ARG A 85 9.89 -2.67 -8.95
N GLU A 86 10.32 -1.42 -9.16
CA GLU A 86 9.76 -0.25 -8.45
C GLU A 86 8.27 -0.07 -8.77
N VAL A 87 7.89 -0.20 -10.05
CA VAL A 87 6.50 -0.11 -10.49
C VAL A 87 5.66 -1.22 -9.87
N HIS A 88 6.12 -2.48 -9.90
CA HIS A 88 5.38 -3.57 -9.26
C HIS A 88 5.29 -3.42 -7.73
N ARG A 89 6.33 -2.93 -7.06
CA ARG A 89 6.25 -2.61 -5.63
C ARG A 89 5.15 -1.56 -5.39
N HIS A 90 5.13 -0.50 -6.18
CA HIS A 90 4.08 0.53 -6.08
C HIS A 90 2.68 -0.02 -6.31
N ILE A 91 2.49 -0.89 -7.31
CA ILE A 91 1.20 -1.53 -7.57
C ILE A 91 0.76 -2.37 -6.36
N GLY A 92 1.66 -3.19 -5.81
CA GLY A 92 1.40 -3.95 -4.59
C GLY A 92 1.01 -3.07 -3.40
N ASP A 93 1.81 -2.04 -3.14
CA ASP A 93 1.60 -1.06 -2.07
C ASP A 93 0.24 -0.35 -2.19
N PHE A 94 -0.02 0.21 -3.37
CA PHE A 94 -1.24 0.95 -3.67
C PHE A 94 -2.48 0.07 -3.56
N THR A 95 -2.44 -1.13 -4.16
CA THR A 95 -3.57 -2.05 -4.10
C THR A 95 -3.85 -2.55 -2.68
N LEU A 96 -2.80 -2.83 -1.89
CA LEU A 96 -2.93 -3.25 -0.50
C LEU A 96 -3.59 -2.15 0.35
N PHE A 97 -3.10 -0.92 0.21
CA PHE A 97 -3.65 0.24 0.90
C PHE A 97 -5.11 0.50 0.53
N MET A 98 -5.43 0.54 -0.77
CA MET A 98 -6.79 0.81 -1.24
C MET A 98 -7.77 -0.29 -0.83
N ALA A 99 -7.37 -1.56 -0.93
CA ALA A 99 -8.22 -2.67 -0.53
C ALA A 99 -8.43 -2.72 0.99
N GLY A 100 -7.42 -2.35 1.77
CA GLY A 100 -7.47 -2.37 3.24
C GLY A 100 -8.20 -1.18 3.85
N LEU A 101 -7.91 0.05 3.40
CA LEU A 101 -8.46 1.27 3.99
C LEU A 101 -9.69 1.82 3.24
N PHE A 102 -9.83 1.57 1.94
CA PHE A 102 -10.90 2.14 1.12
C PHE A 102 -11.71 1.10 0.31
N PRO A 103 -12.13 -0.05 0.88
CA PRO A 103 -12.92 -1.06 0.17
C PRO A 103 -14.26 -0.52 -0.38
N GLU A 104 -14.87 0.50 0.24
CA GLU A 104 -16.12 1.12 -0.24
C GLU A 104 -15.89 1.89 -1.54
N TYR A 105 -14.73 2.52 -1.70
CA TYR A 105 -14.33 3.17 -2.95
C TYR A 105 -14.20 2.14 -4.08
N LEU A 106 -13.53 1.00 -3.82
CA LEU A 106 -13.39 -0.08 -4.79
C LEU A 106 -14.74 -0.68 -5.18
N LYS A 107 -15.65 -0.84 -4.20
CA LYS A 107 -17.03 -1.28 -4.48
C LYS A 107 -17.74 -0.27 -5.38
N ARG A 108 -17.59 1.03 -5.13
CA ARG A 108 -18.20 2.09 -5.93
C ARG A 108 -17.71 2.08 -7.37
N ILE A 109 -16.41 1.89 -7.61
CA ILE A 109 -15.84 1.75 -8.97
C ILE A 109 -16.56 0.64 -9.75
N LYS A 110 -16.80 -0.51 -9.11
CA LYS A 110 -17.43 -1.68 -9.75
C LYS A 110 -18.95 -1.55 -9.97
N THR A 111 -19.58 -0.52 -9.43
CA THR A 111 -21.02 -0.27 -9.61
C THR A 111 -21.27 0.72 -10.76
N ALA A 112 -22.49 0.69 -11.33
CA ALA A 112 -22.86 1.34 -12.59
C ALA A 112 -22.57 2.86 -12.71
N GLY A 113 -22.23 3.56 -11.62
CA GLY A 113 -21.87 4.99 -11.65
C GLY A 113 -20.47 5.30 -12.20
N LEU A 114 -19.60 4.31 -12.39
CA LEU A 114 -18.18 4.51 -12.75
C LEU A 114 -17.66 3.48 -13.78
N ILE A 115 -18.51 3.01 -14.71
CA ILE A 115 -18.10 2.04 -15.76
C ILE A 115 -16.91 2.56 -16.60
N TYR A 116 -16.78 3.88 -16.76
CA TYR A 116 -15.67 4.52 -17.48
C TYR A 116 -14.38 4.64 -16.67
N HIS A 117 -14.37 4.23 -15.40
CA HIS A 117 -13.17 4.27 -14.58
C HIS A 117 -12.16 3.25 -15.11
N LYS A 118 -10.90 3.65 -15.28
CA LYS A 118 -9.84 2.80 -15.85
C LYS A 118 -9.65 1.49 -15.09
N ASP A 119 -9.88 1.52 -13.78
CA ASP A 119 -9.79 0.34 -12.91
C ASP A 119 -11.08 -0.49 -12.78
N PHE A 120 -12.11 -0.23 -13.59
CA PHE A 120 -13.40 -0.94 -13.49
C PHE A 120 -13.27 -2.47 -13.52
N LEU A 121 -12.38 -2.99 -14.37
CA LEU A 121 -12.13 -4.43 -14.55
C LEU A 121 -11.00 -4.97 -13.66
N ILE A 122 -10.37 -4.13 -12.84
CA ILE A 122 -9.19 -4.53 -12.07
C ILE A 122 -9.62 -5.20 -10.76
N ASP A 123 -9.06 -6.39 -10.52
CA ASP A 123 -9.15 -7.09 -9.24
C ASP A 123 -7.94 -6.71 -8.39
N TYR A 124 -8.12 -5.72 -7.50
CA TYR A 124 -7.03 -5.18 -6.67
C TYR A 124 -6.33 -6.24 -5.83
N ILE A 125 -7.06 -7.26 -5.35
CA ILE A 125 -6.44 -8.34 -4.56
C ILE A 125 -5.50 -9.15 -5.45
N LYS A 126 -5.98 -9.63 -6.60
CA LYS A 126 -5.16 -10.43 -7.52
C LYS A 126 -3.99 -9.63 -8.07
N THR A 127 -4.22 -8.38 -8.44
CA THR A 127 -3.19 -7.49 -8.98
C THR A 127 -2.10 -7.20 -7.95
N GLY A 128 -2.47 -6.93 -6.70
CA GLY A 128 -1.51 -6.71 -5.61
C GLY A 128 -0.66 -7.94 -5.31
N LYS A 129 -1.31 -9.11 -5.18
CA LYS A 129 -0.62 -10.41 -4.99
C LYS A 129 0.39 -10.67 -6.09
N ARG A 130 -0.02 -10.52 -7.35
CA ARG A 130 0.86 -10.75 -8.51
C ARG A 130 2.04 -9.78 -8.49
N SER A 131 1.80 -8.51 -8.19
CA SER A 131 2.85 -7.50 -8.23
C SER A 131 3.91 -7.72 -7.14
N TYR A 132 3.51 -8.04 -5.90
CA TYR A 132 4.49 -8.44 -4.88
C TYR A 132 5.21 -9.76 -5.23
N GLY A 133 4.54 -10.69 -5.90
CA GLY A 133 5.17 -11.89 -6.47
C GLY A 133 6.31 -11.55 -7.43
N MET A 134 6.04 -10.66 -8.40
CA MET A 134 7.06 -10.18 -9.35
C MET A 134 8.24 -9.50 -8.62
N VAL A 135 7.96 -8.67 -7.62
CA VAL A 135 9.02 -8.00 -6.81
C VAL A 135 9.92 -9.01 -6.09
N ALA A 136 9.34 -10.12 -5.61
CA ALA A 136 10.08 -11.21 -4.98
C ALA A 136 10.95 -11.95 -6.00
N GLU A 137 10.43 -12.22 -7.19
CA GLU A 137 11.18 -12.88 -8.28
C GLU A 137 12.37 -12.04 -8.76
N PHE A 138 12.19 -10.72 -8.94
CA PHE A 138 13.29 -9.83 -9.37
C PHE A 138 14.36 -9.63 -8.30
N GLY A 139 14.02 -9.78 -7.02
CA GLY A 139 14.98 -9.64 -5.92
C GLY A 139 15.97 -10.80 -5.80
N ASP A 140 15.71 -11.92 -6.50
CA ASP A 140 16.62 -13.07 -6.59
C ASP A 140 17.64 -12.92 -7.75
N GLY A 141 17.59 -11.82 -8.51
CA GLY A 141 18.46 -11.53 -9.66
C GLY A 141 19.78 -10.79 -9.33
N PRO A 142 20.77 -10.80 -10.25
CA PRO A 142 22.11 -10.25 -10.03
C PRO A 142 22.17 -8.71 -9.86
N GLU A 143 21.07 -8.00 -10.11
CA GLU A 143 20.94 -6.54 -10.02
C GLU A 143 20.27 -6.06 -8.72
N ALA A 144 20.08 -6.93 -7.73
CA ALA A 144 19.45 -6.59 -6.45
C ALA A 144 20.33 -5.63 -5.61
N ALA A 145 20.22 -4.32 -5.87
CA ALA A 145 21.05 -3.28 -5.26
C ALA A 145 20.52 -2.73 -3.92
N ASP A 146 19.35 -3.17 -3.45
CA ASP A 146 18.69 -2.59 -2.26
C ASP A 146 18.55 -3.58 -1.08
N PRO A 147 19.17 -3.31 0.09
CA PRO A 147 19.03 -4.10 1.31
C PRO A 147 17.59 -4.16 1.86
N GLN A 148 16.75 -3.14 1.61
CA GLN A 148 15.34 -3.12 2.01
C GLN A 148 14.47 -4.05 1.15
N SER A 149 15.05 -4.57 0.07
CA SER A 149 14.39 -5.40 -0.91
C SER A 149 14.60 -6.89 -0.65
N SER A 150 14.27 -7.34 0.56
CA SER A 150 14.34 -8.76 0.90
C SER A 150 13.30 -9.57 0.12
N PRO A 151 13.68 -10.46 -0.82
CA PRO A 151 12.72 -11.33 -1.54
C PRO A 151 11.77 -12.10 -0.60
N PRO A 152 12.21 -12.61 0.57
CA PRO A 152 11.32 -13.28 1.51
C PRO A 152 10.17 -12.42 2.04
N LEU A 153 10.34 -11.10 2.17
CA LEU A 153 9.28 -10.20 2.64
C LEU A 153 8.18 -10.09 1.58
N PHE A 154 8.56 -9.80 0.34
CA PHE A 154 7.60 -9.63 -0.75
C PHE A 154 6.87 -10.93 -1.09
N ARG A 155 7.55 -12.09 -0.98
CA ARG A 155 6.90 -13.40 -1.08
C ARG A 155 5.84 -13.59 0.00
N LYS A 156 6.14 -13.27 1.26
CA LYS A 156 5.16 -13.31 2.36
C LYS A 156 3.99 -12.37 2.13
N LEU A 157 4.24 -11.13 1.69
CA LEU A 157 3.20 -10.15 1.39
C LEU A 157 2.29 -10.63 0.25
N ALA A 158 2.83 -11.27 -0.78
CA ALA A 158 2.06 -11.85 -1.87
C ALA A 158 1.20 -13.05 -1.42
N GLU A 159 1.78 -13.96 -0.63
CA GLU A 159 1.09 -15.15 -0.12
C GLU A 159 0.00 -14.82 0.89
N ASN A 160 0.21 -13.80 1.74
CA ASN A 160 -0.66 -13.42 2.84
C ASN A 160 -1.38 -12.07 2.59
N PHE A 161 -1.54 -11.67 1.33
CA PHE A 161 -2.07 -10.36 0.96
C PHE A 161 -3.44 -10.07 1.57
N GLU A 162 -4.36 -11.03 1.50
CA GLU A 162 -5.71 -10.91 2.07
C GLU A 162 -5.68 -10.73 3.60
N LEU A 163 -4.73 -11.37 4.28
CA LEU A 163 -4.52 -11.20 5.72
C LEU A 163 -4.01 -9.78 6.03
N CYS A 164 -3.10 -9.25 5.20
CA CYS A 164 -2.67 -7.85 5.30
C CYS A 164 -3.83 -6.88 5.06
N VAL A 165 -4.68 -7.13 4.05
CA VAL A 165 -5.90 -6.33 3.77
C VAL A 165 -6.84 -6.35 4.97
N LEU A 166 -7.09 -7.52 5.56
CA LEU A 166 -7.89 -7.65 6.77
C LEU A 166 -7.30 -6.86 7.95
N GLY A 167 -5.99 -6.96 8.14
CA GLY A 167 -5.27 -6.18 9.16
C GLY A 167 -5.45 -4.68 8.97
N LEU A 168 -5.26 -4.18 7.75
CA LEU A 168 -5.52 -2.78 7.41
C LEU A 168 -6.97 -2.38 7.66
N GLY A 169 -7.93 -3.27 7.40
CA GLY A 169 -9.35 -3.04 7.74
C GLY A 169 -9.58 -2.88 9.24
N PHE A 170 -8.88 -3.64 10.09
CA PHE A 170 -8.93 -3.43 11.55
C PHE A 170 -8.26 -2.12 11.98
N ILE A 171 -7.12 -1.77 11.38
CA ILE A 171 -6.43 -0.49 11.62
C ILE A 171 -7.36 0.67 11.28
N ARG A 172 -8.02 0.63 10.11
CA ARG A 172 -9.04 1.61 9.71
C ARG A 172 -10.11 1.79 10.79
N GLY A 173 -10.71 0.69 11.24
CA GLY A 173 -11.74 0.77 12.28
C GLY A 173 -11.21 1.32 13.61
N ASP A 174 -9.95 1.05 13.97
CA ASP A 174 -9.31 1.67 15.14
C ASP A 174 -9.10 3.19 14.94
N LEU A 175 -8.72 3.64 13.74
CA LEU A 175 -8.58 5.06 13.40
C LEU A 175 -9.91 5.81 13.45
N GLU A 176 -10.98 5.26 12.88
CA GLU A 176 -12.33 5.83 12.93
C GLU A 176 -12.79 6.02 14.38
N ARG A 177 -12.58 5.01 15.25
CA ARG A 177 -12.89 5.10 16.69
C ARG A 177 -12.08 6.19 17.40
N LEU A 178 -10.81 6.38 17.04
CA LEU A 178 -9.97 7.44 17.61
C LEU A 178 -10.48 8.83 17.22
N GLN A 179 -10.92 9.00 15.96
CA GLN A 179 -11.51 10.24 15.47
C GLN A 179 -12.80 10.58 16.22
N ASP A 180 -13.71 9.62 16.37
CA ASP A 180 -14.98 9.79 17.08
C ASP A 180 -14.78 10.23 18.53
N ARG A 181 -13.84 9.61 19.26
CA ARG A 181 -13.55 9.96 20.66
C ARG A 181 -13.01 11.39 20.79
N ARG A 182 -12.08 11.78 19.91
CA ARG A 182 -11.51 13.13 19.91
C ARG A 182 -12.58 14.18 19.58
N TYR A 183 -13.44 13.89 18.61
CA TYR A 183 -14.58 14.74 18.26
C TYR A 183 -15.56 14.88 19.43
N GLN A 184 -15.94 13.77 20.08
CA GLN A 184 -16.82 13.80 21.25
C GLN A 184 -16.21 14.57 22.42
N GLN A 185 -14.90 14.43 22.66
CA GLN A 185 -14.20 15.16 23.71
C GLN A 185 -14.16 16.66 23.44
N ALA A 186 -13.81 17.07 22.21
CA ALA A 186 -13.83 18.49 21.81
C ALA A 186 -15.24 19.09 21.94
N ARG A 187 -16.28 18.35 21.52
CA ARG A 187 -17.67 18.78 21.67
C ARG A 187 -18.08 18.96 23.14
N ARG A 188 -17.57 18.15 24.08
CA ARG A 188 -17.86 18.32 25.52
C ARG A 188 -17.14 19.50 26.17
N LEU A 189 -16.02 19.94 25.60
CA LEU A 189 -15.27 21.11 26.09
C LEU A 189 -15.82 22.44 25.56
N LEU A 190 -16.55 22.38 24.44
CA LEU A 190 -17.14 23.53 23.76
C LEU A 190 -18.64 23.73 24.08
N ASN A 191 -19.25 22.85 24.89
CA ASN A 191 -20.60 23.00 25.45
C ASN A 191 -20.50 23.04 26.98
#